data_AF-A0A7V8KQY7-F1
#
_entry.id   AF-A0A7V8KQY7-F1
#
_cell.length_a   1.000
_cell.length_b   1.000
_cell.length_c   1.000
_cell.angle_alpha   90.00
_cell.angle_beta   90.00
_cell.angle_gamma   90.00
#
_symmetry.space_group_name_H-M   'P 1'
#
loop_
_entity.id
_entity.type
_entity.pdbx_description
1 polymer ?
#
loop_
_entity_poly.entity_id
_entity_poly.type
_entity_poly.pdbx_seq_one_letter_code
_entity_poly.pdbx_strand_id
1 'polypeptide(L)'
;MKRNGTTSKGTTRWRCKQCGASSVKRRNDITNAAVFTQFIEHCTTAISLDDLAKRNGVSRATMKRRFKWCWLVDVPDPTAGHHKRIYDQVFLDGTYTAGGCLIVAATIDHVIAWHWCKHETTRDYQLLLERI
;
A
#
# COMPACT_ATOMS: atom_id res chain seq x y z
N MET A 1 -6.83 31.66 -19.35
CA MET A 1 -6.53 30.64 -20.39
C MET A 1 -7.56 30.75 -21.52
N LYS A 2 -7.22 30.36 -22.77
CA LYS A 2 -8.19 30.23 -23.88
C LYS A 2 -8.27 28.79 -24.39
N ARG A 3 -9.42 28.37 -24.92
CA ARG A 3 -9.56 27.06 -25.58
C ARG A 3 -8.61 26.99 -26.78
N ASN A 4 -7.90 25.88 -26.94
CA ASN A 4 -6.84 25.69 -27.95
C ASN A 4 -6.94 24.29 -28.60
N GLY A 5 -8.13 23.97 -29.11
CA GLY A 5 -8.44 22.67 -29.71
C GLY A 5 -8.53 21.52 -28.69
N THR A 6 -8.41 20.30 -29.20
CA THR A 6 -8.47 19.04 -28.45
C THR A 6 -7.21 18.21 -28.68
N THR A 7 -6.92 17.31 -27.75
CA THR A 7 -5.90 16.27 -27.97
C THR A 7 -6.46 15.17 -28.88
N SER A 8 -5.61 14.27 -29.36
CA SER A 8 -6.02 13.08 -30.12
C SER A 8 -7.00 12.18 -29.34
N LYS A 9 -7.04 12.32 -28.00
CA LYS A 9 -8.00 11.65 -27.10
C LYS A 9 -9.26 12.48 -26.82
N GLY A 10 -9.50 13.55 -27.57
CA GLY A 10 -10.67 14.43 -27.43
C GLY A 10 -10.61 15.40 -26.24
N THR A 11 -9.55 15.39 -25.43
CA THR A 11 -9.47 16.26 -24.25
C THR A 11 -9.24 17.71 -24.65
N THR A 12 -10.04 18.64 -24.13
CA THR A 12 -9.85 20.07 -24.39
C THR A 12 -8.49 20.55 -23.91
N ARG A 13 -7.73 21.16 -24.82
CA ARG A 13 -6.45 21.83 -24.55
C ARG A 13 -6.70 23.31 -24.32
N TRP A 14 -6.00 23.87 -23.35
CA TRP A 14 -6.07 25.26 -22.94
C TRP A 14 -4.72 25.91 -23.18
N ARG A 15 -4.71 27.15 -23.69
CA ARG A 15 -3.48 27.93 -23.93
C ARG A 15 -3.44 29.18 -23.06
N CYS A 16 -2.29 29.46 -22.46
CA CYS A 16 -2.03 30.69 -21.75
C CYS A 16 -1.97 31.85 -22.75
N LYS A 17 -2.68 32.95 -22.44
CA LYS A 17 -2.67 34.14 -23.30
C LYS A 17 -1.38 34.95 -23.18
N GLN A 18 -0.60 34.74 -22.11
CA GLN A 18 0.57 35.56 -21.76
C GLN A 18 1.89 34.91 -22.21
N CYS A 19 2.12 33.63 -21.87
CA CYS A 19 3.34 32.91 -22.24
C CYS A 19 3.15 31.89 -23.38
N GLY A 20 1.92 31.69 -23.85
CA GLY A 20 1.63 30.73 -24.93
C GLY A 20 1.71 29.24 -24.55
N ALA A 21 2.07 28.90 -23.31
CA ALA A 21 2.09 27.51 -22.82
C ALA A 21 0.72 26.84 -22.95
N SER A 22 0.69 25.54 -23.25
CA SER A 22 -0.54 24.75 -23.39
C SER A 22 -0.65 23.69 -22.30
N SER A 23 -1.85 23.51 -21.76
CA SER A 23 -2.17 22.49 -20.76
C SER A 23 -3.51 21.82 -21.05
N VAL A 24 -3.79 20.72 -20.36
CA VAL A 24 -5.10 20.06 -20.36
C VAL A 24 -5.59 20.02 -18.91
N LYS A 25 -6.90 20.09 -18.69
CA LYS A 25 -7.47 19.90 -17.35
C LYS A 25 -7.28 18.43 -16.97
N ARG A 26 -6.55 18.16 -15.89
CA ARG A 26 -6.38 16.82 -15.33
C ARG A 26 -7.24 16.70 -14.07
N ARG A 27 -7.98 15.59 -13.93
CA ARG A 27 -8.73 15.23 -12.72
C ARG A 27 -7.96 14.13 -11.99
N ASN A 28 -6.83 14.51 -11.42
CA ASN A 28 -5.97 13.60 -10.68
C ASN A 28 -6.68 13.06 -9.44
N ASP A 29 -7.60 13.82 -8.86
CA ASP A 29 -8.49 13.41 -7.77
C ASP A 29 -9.26 12.11 -8.13
N ILE A 30 -9.97 12.11 -9.25
CA ILE A 30 -10.74 10.94 -9.72
C ILE A 30 -9.79 9.79 -10.06
N THR A 31 -8.68 10.09 -10.73
CA THR A 31 -7.70 9.07 -11.13
C THR A 31 -7.07 8.41 -9.91
N ASN A 32 -6.69 9.18 -8.89
CA ASN A 32 -6.06 8.68 -7.68
C ASN A 32 -7.06 7.88 -6.83
N ALA A 33 -8.32 8.32 -6.73
CA ALA A 33 -9.35 7.57 -6.02
C ALA A 33 -9.59 6.18 -6.66
N ALA A 34 -9.64 6.11 -7.99
CA ALA A 34 -9.76 4.83 -8.71
C ALA A 34 -8.53 3.94 -8.47
N VAL A 35 -7.32 4.50 -8.53
CA VAL A 35 -6.07 3.77 -8.24
C VAL A 35 -6.05 3.27 -6.80
N PHE A 36 -6.51 4.06 -5.83
CA PHE A 36 -6.56 3.65 -4.43
C PHE A 36 -7.57 2.53 -4.19
N THR A 37 -8.73 2.58 -4.85
CA THR A 37 -9.70 1.48 -4.80
C THR A 37 -9.09 0.17 -5.31
N GLN A 38 -8.37 0.24 -6.44
CA GLN A 38 -7.66 -0.91 -7.00
C GLN A 38 -6.56 -1.42 -6.07
N PHE A 39 -5.89 -0.52 -5.35
CA PHE A 39 -4.87 -0.86 -4.36
C PHE A 39 -5.47 -1.62 -3.17
N ILE A 40 -6.57 -1.11 -2.60
CA ILE A 40 -7.28 -1.79 -1.50
C ILE A 40 -7.73 -3.18 -1.94
N GLU A 41 -8.32 -3.32 -3.13
CA GLU A 41 -8.72 -4.63 -3.67
C GLU A 41 -7.53 -5.58 -3.81
N HIS A 42 -6.38 -5.09 -4.29
CA HIS A 42 -5.15 -5.89 -4.40
C HIS A 42 -4.63 -6.36 -3.03
N CYS A 43 -4.73 -5.52 -2.00
CA CYS A 43 -4.23 -5.83 -0.66
C CYS A 43 -5.17 -6.69 0.18
N THR A 44 -6.49 -6.63 -0.09
CA THR A 44 -7.53 -7.24 0.77
C THR A 44 -8.20 -8.46 0.13
N THR A 45 -7.83 -8.81 -1.10
CA THR A 45 -8.35 -9.98 -1.81
C THR A 45 -7.21 -10.81 -2.41
N ALA A 46 -7.54 -11.97 -2.97
CA ALA A 46 -6.58 -12.83 -3.66
C ALA A 46 -6.23 -12.37 -5.10
N ILE A 47 -6.71 -11.19 -5.55
CA ILE A 47 -6.47 -10.75 -6.93
C ILE A 47 -4.97 -10.45 -7.16
N SER A 48 -4.41 -11.11 -8.18
CA SER A 48 -3.02 -10.89 -8.55
C SER A 48 -2.85 -9.50 -9.19
N LEU A 49 -1.63 -8.95 -9.07
CA LEU A 49 -1.29 -7.69 -9.76
C LEU A 49 -1.40 -7.82 -11.29
N ASP A 50 -1.21 -9.03 -11.84
CA ASP A 50 -1.33 -9.29 -13.28
C ASP A 50 -2.77 -9.25 -13.75
N ASP A 51 -3.68 -9.89 -13.01
CA ASP A 51 -5.10 -9.91 -13.38
C ASP A 51 -5.72 -8.53 -13.21
N LEU A 52 -5.30 -7.81 -12.17
CA LEU A 52 -5.68 -6.41 -12.00
C LEU A 52 -5.16 -5.54 -13.14
N ALA A 53 -3.92 -5.74 -13.59
CA ALA A 53 -3.35 -5.01 -14.73
C ALA A 53 -4.07 -5.32 -16.05
N LYS A 54 -4.35 -6.60 -16.33
CA LYS A 54 -5.14 -7.06 -17.49
C LYS A 54 -6.52 -6.42 -17.50
N ARG A 55 -7.26 -6.47 -16.37
CA ARG A 55 -8.60 -5.88 -16.24
C ARG A 55 -8.59 -4.36 -16.47
N ASN A 56 -7.49 -3.69 -16.14
CA ASN A 56 -7.32 -2.25 -16.34
C ASN A 56 -6.65 -1.88 -17.68
N GLY A 57 -6.40 -2.84 -18.57
CA GLY A 57 -5.80 -2.60 -19.88
C GLY A 57 -4.39 -1.99 -19.82
N VAL A 58 -3.61 -2.33 -18.80
CA VAL A 58 -2.25 -1.81 -18.60
C VAL A 58 -1.25 -2.94 -18.34
N SER A 59 0.04 -2.65 -18.51
CA SER A 59 1.09 -3.59 -18.11
C SER A 59 1.19 -3.70 -16.59
N ARG A 60 1.64 -4.87 -16.10
CA ARG A 60 1.98 -5.10 -14.68
C ARG A 60 2.88 -4.00 -14.12
N ALA A 61 3.91 -3.62 -14.87
CA ALA A 61 4.85 -2.56 -14.48
C ALA A 61 4.16 -1.18 -14.31
N THR A 62 3.21 -0.86 -15.19
CA THR A 62 2.41 0.37 -15.07
C THR A 62 1.53 0.33 -13.83
N MET A 63 0.89 -0.81 -13.55
CA MET A 63 0.05 -0.98 -12.37
C MET A 63 0.88 -0.85 -11.08
N LYS A 64 2.02 -1.54 -11.00
CA LYS A 64 2.98 -1.41 -9.88
C LYS A 64 3.37 0.05 -9.63
N ARG A 65 3.67 0.81 -10.68
CA ARG A 65 4.03 2.23 -10.58
C ARG A 65 2.88 3.09 -10.05
N ARG A 66 1.62 2.79 -10.44
CA ARG A 66 0.44 3.51 -9.95
C ARG A 66 0.25 3.34 -8.44
N PHE A 67 0.58 2.17 -7.90
CA PHE A 67 0.49 1.88 -6.46
C PHE A 67 1.61 2.47 -5.62
N LYS A 68 2.67 3.02 -6.22
CA LYS A 68 3.85 3.47 -5.48
C LYS A 68 3.53 4.44 -4.33
N TRP A 69 2.62 5.39 -4.54
CA TRP A 69 2.25 6.36 -3.52
C TRP A 69 1.30 5.78 -2.46
N CYS A 70 0.54 4.73 -2.79
CA CYS A 70 -0.35 4.06 -1.85
C CYS A 70 0.40 3.29 -0.77
N TRP A 71 1.65 2.90 -1.03
CA TRP A 71 2.54 2.26 -0.07
C TRP A 71 3.19 3.23 0.92
N LEU A 72 2.98 4.54 0.77
CA LEU A 72 3.47 5.56 1.70
C LEU A 72 2.51 5.66 2.91
N VAL A 73 2.31 4.53 3.59
CA VAL A 73 1.55 4.43 4.82
C VAL A 73 2.51 4.34 6.00
N ASP A 74 2.17 5.02 7.09
CA ASP A 74 2.90 4.83 8.35
C ASP A 74 2.63 3.41 8.85
N VAL A 75 3.70 2.68 9.15
CA VAL A 75 3.60 1.35 9.72
C VAL A 75 3.20 1.52 11.19
N PRO A 76 2.03 1.02 11.63
CA PRO A 76 1.61 1.21 13.00
C PRO A 76 2.54 0.42 13.94
N ASP A 77 2.85 0.95 15.11
CA ASP A 77 3.53 0.17 16.15
C ASP A 77 2.48 -0.42 17.09
N PRO A 78 2.21 -1.75 17.02
CA PRO A 78 1.20 -2.38 17.86
C PRO A 78 1.53 -2.29 19.35
N THR A 79 2.79 -2.05 19.74
CA THR A 79 3.21 -2.01 21.14
C THR A 79 2.74 -0.74 21.87
N ALA A 80 2.49 0.35 21.14
CA ALA A 80 2.19 1.65 21.72
C ALA A 80 0.90 1.66 22.57
N GLY A 81 -0.09 0.83 22.22
CA GLY A 81 -1.37 0.74 22.91
C GLY A 81 -1.33 -0.08 24.21
N HIS A 82 -0.24 -0.80 24.48
CA HIS A 82 -0.24 -1.87 25.47
C HIS A 82 1.02 -1.96 26.34
N HIS A 83 1.81 -0.89 26.39
CA HIS A 83 2.99 -0.84 27.25
C HIS A 83 2.65 -1.16 28.72
N LYS A 84 3.38 -2.12 29.31
CA LYS A 84 3.19 -2.64 30.69
C LYS A 84 1.85 -3.33 30.95
N ARG A 85 1.17 -3.80 29.91
CA ARG A 85 -0.03 -4.62 30.06
C ARG A 85 0.37 -6.05 30.42
N ILE A 86 -0.31 -6.63 31.40
CA ILE A 86 -0.18 -8.05 31.72
C ILE A 86 -1.22 -8.80 30.89
N TYR A 87 -0.77 -9.84 30.19
CA TYR A 87 -1.62 -10.72 29.41
C TYR A 87 -1.64 -12.10 30.06
N ASP A 88 -2.83 -12.67 30.20
CA ASP A 88 -2.98 -14.04 30.71
C ASP A 88 -2.43 -15.08 29.72
N GLN A 89 -2.55 -14.79 28.43
CA GLN A 89 -2.08 -15.64 27.34
C GLN A 89 -1.61 -14.81 26.14
N VAL A 90 -0.51 -15.24 25.54
CA VAL A 90 0.03 -14.71 24.29
C VAL A 90 0.27 -15.86 23.32
N PHE A 91 -0.17 -15.71 22.08
CA PHE A 91 0.08 -16.64 20.98
C PHE A 91 1.21 -16.09 20.11
N LEU A 92 2.14 -16.96 19.74
CA LEU A 92 3.22 -16.66 18.82
C LEU A 92 3.02 -17.49 17.56
N ASP A 93 3.07 -16.85 16.39
CA ASP A 93 2.97 -17.53 15.10
C ASP A 93 3.92 -16.90 14.07
N GLY A 94 4.46 -17.74 13.19
CA GLY A 94 5.39 -17.36 12.12
C GLY A 94 4.78 -17.61 10.75
N THR A 95 4.61 -16.56 9.95
CA THR A 95 4.12 -16.68 8.57
C THR A 95 5.23 -16.41 7.58
N TYR A 96 5.61 -17.44 6.81
CA TYR A 96 6.55 -17.27 5.69
C TYR A 96 5.89 -16.64 4.48
N THR A 97 6.62 -15.71 3.89
CA THR A 97 6.31 -15.04 2.63
C THR A 97 7.51 -15.19 1.69
N ALA A 98 7.34 -14.79 0.43
CA ALA A 98 8.46 -14.72 -0.51
C ALA A 98 9.58 -13.75 -0.08
N GLY A 99 9.31 -12.85 0.88
CA GLY A 99 10.26 -11.84 1.38
C GLY A 99 10.94 -12.18 2.71
N GLY A 100 10.61 -13.32 3.33
CA GLY A 100 11.03 -13.68 4.68
C GLY A 100 9.86 -14.15 5.54
N CYS A 101 10.08 -14.25 6.84
CA CYS A 101 9.07 -14.63 7.83
C CYS A 101 8.65 -13.42 8.67
N LEU A 102 7.34 -13.28 8.87
CA LEU A 102 6.78 -12.36 9.86
C LEU A 102 6.38 -13.18 11.08
N ILE A 103 7.03 -12.92 12.20
CA ILE A 103 6.64 -13.51 13.49
C ILE A 103 5.75 -12.49 14.20
N VAL A 104 4.59 -12.95 14.68
CA VAL A 104 3.58 -12.13 15.32
C VAL A 104 3.33 -12.66 16.72
N ALA A 105 3.23 -11.74 17.69
CA ALA A 105 2.66 -11.99 18.99
C ALA A 105 1.27 -11.35 19.06
N ALA A 106 0.28 -12.13 19.48
CA ALA A 106 -1.10 -11.70 19.54
C ALA A 106 -1.84 -12.29 20.74
N THR A 107 -2.87 -11.59 21.18
CA THR A 107 -3.94 -12.15 22.01
C THR A 107 -5.03 -12.74 21.12
N ILE A 108 -6.16 -13.14 21.72
CA ILE A 108 -7.34 -13.62 20.97
C ILE A 108 -7.98 -12.54 20.07
N ASP A 109 -7.76 -11.26 20.36
CA ASP A 109 -8.51 -10.14 19.80
C ASP A 109 -7.64 -9.11 19.06
N HIS A 110 -6.33 -9.05 19.30
CA HIS A 110 -5.44 -8.12 18.58
C HIS A 110 -3.97 -8.56 18.57
N VAL A 111 -3.21 -7.97 17.64
CA VAL A 111 -1.75 -8.09 17.57
C VAL A 111 -1.10 -7.13 18.56
N ILE A 112 -0.13 -7.62 19.33
CA ILE A 112 0.56 -6.84 20.37
C ILE A 112 2.02 -6.52 20.00
N ALA A 113 2.66 -7.39 19.21
CA ALA A 113 3.99 -7.13 18.64
C ALA A 113 4.18 -7.93 17.35
N TRP A 114 5.11 -7.48 16.50
CA TRP A 114 5.58 -8.25 15.36
C TRP A 114 7.08 -8.04 15.14
N HIS A 115 7.71 -8.97 14.45
CA HIS A 115 9.11 -8.91 14.06
C HIS A 115 9.33 -9.58 12.70
N TRP A 116 10.02 -8.88 11.80
CA TRP A 116 10.40 -9.44 10.49
C TRP A 116 11.76 -10.12 10.59
N CYS A 117 11.85 -11.35 10.12
CA CYS A 117 13.09 -12.12 10.04
C CYS A 117 13.21 -12.87 8.72
N LYS A 118 14.37 -13.48 8.44
CA LYS A 118 14.55 -14.36 7.26
C LYS A 118 14.09 -15.79 7.53
N HIS A 119 14.40 -16.26 8.74
CA HIS A 119 14.03 -17.57 9.26
C HIS A 119 13.68 -17.40 10.72
N GLU A 120 12.86 -18.30 11.23
CA GLU A 120 12.58 -18.36 12.65
C GLU A 120 13.79 -18.89 13.41
N THR A 121 14.35 -18.04 14.27
CA THR A 121 15.43 -18.41 15.16
C THR A 121 15.08 -18.05 16.59
N THR A 122 15.73 -18.69 17.57
CA THR A 122 15.59 -18.33 18.99
C THR A 122 15.82 -16.83 19.21
N ARG A 123 16.79 -16.24 18.51
CA ARG A 123 17.09 -14.80 18.61
C ARG A 123 15.95 -13.94 18.08
N ASP A 124 15.32 -14.32 16.97
CA ASP A 124 14.19 -13.56 16.41
C ASP A 124 12.97 -13.59 17.34
N TYR A 125 12.72 -14.74 17.98
CA TYR A 125 11.70 -14.84 19.02
C TYR A 125 12.03 -14.01 20.26
N GLN A 126 13.29 -13.96 20.69
CA GLN A 126 13.73 -13.09 21.79
C GLN A 126 13.48 -11.61 21.47
N LEU A 127 13.87 -11.15 20.27
CA LEU A 127 13.65 -9.76 19.84
C LEU A 127 12.16 -9.40 19.78
N LEU A 128 11.29 -10.33 19.41
CA LEU A 128 9.84 -10.12 19.46
C LEU A 128 9.36 -9.97 20.91
N LEU A 129 9.77 -10.87 21.80
CA LEU A 129 9.34 -10.89 23.20
C LEU A 129 9.87 -9.71 24.01
N GLU A 130 11.05 -9.19 23.69
CA GLU A 130 11.59 -7.97 24.31
C GLU A 130 10.72 -6.71 24.08
N ARG A 131 9.80 -6.76 23.10
CA ARG A 131 8.87 -5.66 22.79
C ARG A 131 7.57 -5.69 23.60
N ILE A 132 7.28 -6.77 24.32
CA ILE A 132 6.00 -7.04 25.00
C ILE A 132 6.20 -6.88 26.51
#